data_AF-A0A1J4VPN9-F1
#
_entry.id   AF-A0A1J4VPN9-F1
#
_cell.length_a   1.000
_cell.length_b   1.000
_cell.length_c   1.000
_cell.angle_alpha   90.00
_cell.angle_beta   90.00
_cell.angle_gamma   90.00
#
_symmetry.space_group_name_H-M   'P 1'
#
loop_
_entity.id
_entity.type
_entity.pdbx_description
1 polymer ?
#
loop_
_entity_poly.entity_id
_entity_poly.type
_entity_poly.pdbx_seq_one_letter_code
_entity_poly.pdbx_strand_id
1 'polypeptide(L)'
;MTNREDNMLDINVGEVIRYSEEKTMGVVKEIRIISTAKFVKKFSGDADKVMVRIHAPMGTALIWPKQQEIIKVSAHEAKEFNSKFKLN
;
A
#
# COMPACT_ATOMS: atom_id res chain seq x y z
N MET A 1 -12.37 22.16 -11.48
CA MET A 1 -11.13 21.53 -11.99
C MET A 1 -10.54 20.78 -10.83
N THR A 2 -10.68 19.45 -10.77
CA THR A 2 -10.12 18.66 -9.67
C THR A 2 -8.75 18.20 -10.10
N ASN A 3 -7.70 18.62 -9.38
CA ASN A 3 -6.31 18.32 -9.69
C ASN A 3 -6.12 16.81 -9.84
N ARG A 4 -5.66 16.36 -11.01
CA ARG A 4 -5.34 14.95 -11.30
C ARG A 4 -4.18 14.41 -10.45
N GLU A 5 -3.43 15.28 -9.79
CA GLU A 5 -2.23 14.93 -9.02
C GLU A 5 -2.56 14.32 -7.65
N ASP A 6 -3.70 14.63 -7.05
CA ASP A 6 -4.07 14.15 -5.69
C ASP A 6 -4.36 12.64 -5.62
N ASN A 7 -4.58 11.96 -6.76
CA ASN A 7 -4.87 10.51 -6.82
C ASN A 7 -3.70 9.67 -7.33
N MET A 8 -2.50 10.24 -7.44
CA MET A 8 -1.34 9.52 -7.94
C MET A 8 -0.71 8.66 -6.82
N LEU A 9 -0.93 7.35 -6.91
CA LEU A 9 -0.33 6.36 -6.03
C LEU A 9 1.00 5.91 -6.61
N ASP A 10 2.08 6.04 -5.84
CA ASP A 10 3.38 5.41 -6.12
C ASP A 10 3.68 4.45 -4.99
N ILE A 11 3.80 3.15 -5.23
CA ILE A 11 4.07 2.15 -4.17
C ILE A 11 4.91 0.98 -4.71
N ASN A 12 5.67 0.36 -3.82
CA ASN A 12 6.51 -0.80 -4.10
C ASN A 12 6.16 -1.98 -3.20
N VAL A 13 6.33 -3.20 -3.73
CA VAL A 13 6.33 -4.41 -2.90
C VAL A 13 7.50 -4.35 -1.93
N GLY A 14 7.23 -4.64 -0.66
CA GLY A 14 8.17 -4.55 0.46
C GLY A 14 8.13 -3.20 1.19
N GLU A 15 7.46 -2.19 0.67
CA GLU A 15 7.24 -0.94 1.41
C GLU A 15 6.28 -1.16 2.58
N VAL A 16 6.54 -0.44 3.67
CA VAL A 16 5.59 -0.29 4.76
C VAL A 16 4.72 0.91 4.46
N ILE A 17 3.42 0.75 4.60
CA ILE A 17 2.44 1.83 4.44
C ILE A 17 1.44 1.80 5.59
N ARG A 18 0.82 2.96 5.83
CA ARG A 18 -0.41 3.06 6.63
C ARG A 18 -1.61 2.97 5.71
N TYR A 19 -2.62 2.27 6.16
CA TYR A 19 -3.89 2.11 5.46
C TYR A 19 -5.06 2.15 6.44
N SER A 20 -6.26 2.36 5.91
CA SER A 20 -7.53 2.52 6.65
C SER A 20 -7.62 3.79 7.51
N GLU A 21 -8.84 4.12 7.93
CA GLU A 21 -9.12 5.25 8.85
C GLU A 21 -8.42 5.08 10.20
N GLU A 22 -8.20 3.84 10.64
CA GLU A 22 -7.48 3.51 11.88
C GLU A 22 -5.96 3.62 11.73
N LYS A 23 -5.45 3.98 10.54
CA LYS A 23 -4.02 4.16 10.23
C LYS A 23 -3.20 2.92 10.57
N THR A 24 -3.74 1.75 10.26
CA THR A 24 -3.07 0.46 10.47
C THR A 24 -1.83 0.38 9.59
N MET A 25 -0.72 -0.11 10.15
CA MET A 25 0.52 -0.29 9.41
C MET A 25 0.64 -1.72 8.87
N GLY A 26 1.19 -1.85 7.68
CA GLY A 26 1.54 -3.16 7.13
C GLY A 26 2.49 -3.08 5.95
N VAL A 27 3.05 -4.23 5.58
CA VAL A 27 3.99 -4.39 4.47
C VAL A 27 3.22 -4.74 3.20
N VAL A 28 3.47 -4.01 2.11
CA VAL A 28 2.97 -4.35 0.79
C VAL A 28 3.59 -5.68 0.34
N LYS A 29 2.78 -6.71 0.16
CA LYS A 29 3.24 -8.02 -0.35
C LYS A 29 3.02 -8.16 -1.84
N GLU A 30 1.90 -7.66 -2.35
CA GLU A 30 1.55 -7.79 -3.76
C GLU A 30 0.80 -6.55 -4.24
N ILE A 31 1.06 -6.16 -5.49
CA ILE A 31 0.32 -5.11 -6.20
C ILE A 31 -0.26 -5.75 -7.46
N ARG A 32 -1.58 -5.67 -7.63
CA ARG A 32 -2.28 -6.25 -8.78
C ARG A 32 -2.97 -5.14 -9.57
N ILE A 33 -2.71 -5.06 -10.87
CA ILE A 33 -3.42 -4.17 -11.77
C ILE A 33 -4.78 -4.79 -12.10
N ILE A 34 -5.87 -4.09 -11.80
CA ILE A 34 -7.24 -4.60 -11.93
C ILE A 34 -7.57 -4.94 -13.39
N SER A 35 -7.26 -4.03 -14.32
CA SER A 35 -7.62 -4.17 -15.74
C SER A 35 -6.93 -5.32 -16.46
N THR A 36 -5.72 -5.68 -16.03
CA THR A 36 -4.90 -6.71 -16.70
C THR A 36 -4.72 -7.97 -15.85
N ALA A 37 -5.21 -7.96 -14.61
CA ALA A 37 -4.96 -8.97 -13.59
C ALA A 37 -3.47 -9.25 -13.30
N LYS A 38 -2.53 -8.47 -13.84
CA LYS A 38 -1.09 -8.67 -13.69
C LYS A 38 -0.59 -8.23 -12.32
N PHE A 39 0.36 -8.98 -11.79
CA PHE A 39 1.10 -8.60 -10.59
C PHE A 39 2.35 -7.80 -10.97
N VAL A 40 2.61 -6.73 -10.24
CA VAL A 40 3.76 -5.84 -10.46
C VAL A 40 4.52 -5.63 -9.15
N LYS A 41 5.83 -5.39 -9.25
CA LYS A 41 6.68 -5.08 -8.08
C LYS A 41 6.60 -3.61 -7.66
N LYS A 42 6.26 -2.74 -8.60
CA LYS A 42 6.08 -1.30 -8.42
C LYS A 42 4.88 -0.84 -9.23
N PHE A 43 4.10 0.09 -8.68
CA PHE A 43 3.05 0.79 -9.40
C PHE A 43 3.15 2.28 -9.14
N SER A 44 3.09 3.07 -10.21
CA SER A 44 2.98 4.53 -10.15
C SER A 44 1.89 4.96 -11.11
N GLY A 45 0.83 5.58 -10.59
CA GLY A 45 -0.28 6.05 -11.39
C GLY A 45 -1.58 6.13 -10.61
N ASP A 46 -2.69 6.00 -11.32
CA ASP A 46 -4.02 6.14 -10.75
C ASP A 46 -4.33 5.01 -9.75
N ALA A 47 -4.59 5.41 -8.51
CA ALA A 47 -4.97 4.55 -7.39
C ALA A 47 -6.15 3.61 -7.71
N ASP A 48 -7.06 4.04 -8.60
CA ASP A 48 -8.23 3.27 -9.04
C ASP A 48 -7.89 2.01 -9.85
N LYS A 49 -6.66 1.91 -10.36
CA LYS A 49 -6.27 0.83 -11.28
C LYS A 49 -5.65 -0.36 -10.59
N VAL A 50 -5.44 -0.30 -9.28
CA VAL A 50 -4.73 -1.33 -8.54
C VAL A 50 -5.45 -1.81 -7.30
N MET A 51 -5.12 -3.05 -6.91
CA MET A 51 -5.39 -3.59 -5.59
C MET A 51 -4.07 -3.92 -4.95
N VAL A 52 -3.97 -3.68 -3.64
CA VAL A 52 -2.75 -3.88 -2.87
C VAL A 52 -3.03 -4.89 -1.78
N ARG A 53 -2.23 -5.95 -1.71
CA ARG A 53 -2.27 -6.89 -0.58
C ARG A 53 -1.23 -6.45 0.45
N ILE A 54 -1.68 -6.26 1.67
CA ILE A 54 -0.86 -5.81 2.79
C ILE A 54 -0.83 -6.88 3.87
N HIS A 55 0.35 -7.17 4.39
CA HIS A 55 0.52 -8.02 5.56
C HIS A 55 0.77 -7.14 6.79
N ALA A 56 -0.16 -7.18 7.74
CA ALA A 56 -0.13 -6.43 8.99
C ALA A 56 -0.06 -7.40 10.18
N PRO A 57 0.24 -6.93 11.40
CA PRO A 57 0.39 -7.80 12.57
C PRO A 57 -0.88 -8.59 12.91
N MET A 58 -2.04 -8.06 12.53
CA MET A 58 -3.35 -8.64 12.78
C MET A 58 -3.77 -9.65 11.69
N GLY A 59 -3.02 -9.74 10.59
CA GLY A 59 -3.33 -10.58 9.45
C GLY A 59 -3.10 -9.88 8.10
N THR A 60 -3.53 -10.53 7.04
CA THR A 60 -3.41 -10.02 5.67
C THR A 60 -4.68 -9.28 5.26
N ALA A 61 -4.53 -8.04 4.78
CA ALA A 61 -5.59 -7.20 4.26
C ALA A 61 -5.47 -7.04 2.73
N LEU A 62 -6.62 -6.88 2.06
CA LEU A 62 -6.69 -6.54 0.64
C LEU A 62 -7.32 -5.16 0.52
N ILE A 63 -6.61 -4.26 -0.16
CA ILE A 63 -6.92 -2.84 -0.15
C ILE A 63 -7.18 -2.36 -1.56
N TRP A 64 -8.27 -1.61 -1.69
CA TRP A 64 -8.50 -0.73 -2.83
C TRP A 64 -8.14 0.70 -2.43
N PRO A 65 -7.01 1.24 -2.93
CA PRO A 65 -6.54 2.58 -2.59
C PRO A 65 -7.56 3.70 -2.87
N LYS A 66 -8.55 3.45 -3.74
CA LYS A 66 -9.70 4.34 -3.96
C LYS A 66 -10.60 4.51 -2.74
N GLN A 67 -10.81 3.41 -2.01
CA GLN A 67 -11.75 3.33 -0.90
C GLN A 67 -11.06 3.56 0.44
N GLN A 68 -9.74 3.41 0.50
CA GLN A 68 -8.96 3.51 1.72
C GLN A 68 -7.75 4.38 1.45
N GLU A 69 -7.52 5.36 2.32
CA GLU A 69 -6.33 6.19 2.28
C GLU A 69 -5.09 5.31 2.48
N ILE A 70 -4.09 5.50 1.61
CA ILE A 70 -2.77 4.88 1.74
C ILE A 70 -1.75 5.98 1.95
N ILE A 71 -1.06 5.93 3.08
CA ILE A 71 -0.03 6.90 3.44
C ILE A 71 1.32 6.17 3.48
N LYS A 72 2.28 6.68 2.70
CA LYS A 72 3.68 6.24 2.84
C LYS A 72 4.22 6.67 4.19
N VAL A 73 4.77 5.72 4.93
CA VAL A 73 5.48 6.03 6.17
C VAL A 73 6.95 6.34 5.90
N SER A 74 7.58 7.06 6.82
CA SER A 74 9.00 7.36 6.72
C SER A 74 9.86 6.09 6.82
N ALA A 75 11.09 6.14 6.30
CA ALA A 75 12.04 5.03 6.40
C ALA A 75 12.34 4.63 7.85
N HIS A 76 12.31 5.59 8.78
CA HIS A 76 12.49 5.34 10.22
C HIS A 76 11.34 4.48 10.76
N GLU A 77 10.09 4.91 10.57
CA GLU A 77 8.90 4.18 11.02
C GLU A 77 8.79 2.80 10.37
N ALA A 78 9.12 2.69 9.07
CA ALA A 78 9.15 1.42 8.37
C ALA A 78 10.16 0.45 9.01
N LYS A 79 11.34 0.94 9.39
CA LYS A 79 12.38 0.15 10.06
C LYS A 79 11.93 -0.30 11.44
N GLU A 80 11.34 0.59 12.24
CA GLU A 80 10.80 0.25 13.56
C GLU A 80 9.72 -0.83 13.47
N PHE A 81 8.77 -0.65 12.55
CA PHE A 81 7.70 -1.61 12.30
C PHE A 81 8.24 -2.99 11.89
N ASN A 82 9.15 -3.04 10.92
CA ASN A 82 9.76 -4.28 10.46
C ASN A 82 10.58 -4.98 11.56
N SER A 83 11.27 -4.21 12.40
CA SER A 83 12.05 -4.74 13.53
C SER A 83 11.14 -5.36 14.60
N LYS A 84 9.97 -4.77 14.83
CA LYS A 84 9.03 -5.18 15.87
C LYS A 84 8.18 -6.40 15.48
N PHE A 85 7.78 -6.49 14.21
CA PHE A 85 6.82 -7.51 13.77
C PHE A 85 7.41 -8.61 12.88
N LYS A 86 8.68 -8.50 12.40
CA LYS A 86 9.38 -9.53 11.60
C LYS A 86 8.50 -10.18 10.51
N LEU A 87 7.70 -9.36 9.82
CA LEU A 87 6.71 -9.79 8.83
C LEU A 87 7.40 -10.17 7.49
N ASN A 88 8.10 -11.31 7.48
CA ASN A 88 8.75 -11.90 6.29
C ASN A 88 7.74 -12.52 5.34
#